data_AF-A0A2N1JJR5-F1
#
_entry.id   AF-A0A2N1JJR5-F1
#
_cell.length_a   1.000
_cell.length_b   1.000
_cell.length_c   1.000
_cell.angle_alpha   90.00
_cell.angle_beta   90.00
_cell.angle_gamma   90.00
#
_symmetry.space_group_name_H-M   'P 1'
#
loop_
_entity.id
_entity.type
_entity.pdbx_description
1 polymer ?
#
loop_
_entity_poly.entity_id
_entity_poly.type
_entity_poly.pdbx_seq_one_letter_code
_entity_poly.pdbx_strand_id
1 'polypeptide(L)'
;MNVDEILKQVPIDDIAKRFGVSPEVARQAVQEGGATLLGGLAKNAESSEGSAAIEKALSRHGGSARPSRVDDVDQADGEKIVKHVFGDRKGEVTEKLNKSEKTAGGIDFGKLLPILAPIIMGIIANKSKGSSSGGGGLGDILGGLLGGGQHSGGSSSGSSGGGLGGLGDILGGLLGGRK
;
A
#
# COMPACT_ATOMS: atom_id res chain seq x y z
N MET A 1 1.12 -8.28 4.88
CA MET A 1 2.26 -7.34 4.72
C MET A 1 1.85 -6.07 5.42
N ASN A 2 2.67 -5.54 6.31
CA ASN A 2 2.29 -4.39 7.13
C ASN A 2 2.76 -3.10 6.47
N VAL A 3 2.06 -1.99 6.74
CA VAL A 3 2.50 -0.65 6.34
C VAL A 3 3.94 -0.41 6.82
N ASP A 4 4.32 -0.92 8.00
CA ASP A 4 5.68 -0.86 8.55
C ASP A 4 6.78 -1.44 7.65
N GLU A 5 6.50 -2.52 6.91
CA GLU A 5 7.48 -3.09 5.98
C GLU A 5 7.69 -2.17 4.77
N ILE A 6 6.67 -1.40 4.36
CA ILE A 6 6.76 -0.36 3.34
C ILE A 6 7.53 0.84 3.88
N LEU A 7 7.32 1.23 5.14
CA LEU A 7 8.02 2.33 5.77
C LEU A 7 9.52 2.08 5.91
N LYS A 8 9.94 0.84 6.20
CA LYS A 8 11.36 0.43 6.14
C LYS A 8 11.95 0.55 4.75
N GLN A 9 11.08 0.64 3.73
CA GLN A 9 11.53 0.77 2.35
C GLN A 9 11.80 2.21 1.90
N VAL A 10 11.23 3.17 2.61
CA VAL A 10 11.32 4.59 2.29
C VAL A 10 12.53 5.20 3.00
N PRO A 11 13.36 6.01 2.31
CA PRO A 11 14.47 6.73 2.94
C PRO A 11 13.95 7.90 3.81
N ILE A 12 13.47 7.57 5.01
CA ILE A 12 12.88 8.53 5.96
C ILE A 12 13.86 9.68 6.28
N ASP A 13 15.14 9.37 6.48
CA ASP A 13 16.15 10.37 6.81
C ASP A 13 16.36 11.40 5.69
N ASP A 14 16.29 10.97 4.42
CA ASP A 14 16.38 11.89 3.28
C ASP A 14 15.11 12.74 3.14
N ILE A 15 13.93 12.17 3.43
CA ILE A 15 12.67 12.94 3.49
C ILE A 15 12.77 13.99 4.61
N ALA A 16 13.19 13.59 5.81
CA ALA A 16 13.37 14.50 6.94
C ALA A 16 14.28 15.68 6.58
N LYS A 17 15.45 15.39 5.97
CA LYS A 17 16.39 16.42 5.51
C LYS A 17 15.82 17.32 4.42
N ARG A 18 15.17 16.75 3.41
CA ARG A 18 14.61 17.51 2.28
C ARG A 18 13.49 18.46 2.70
N PHE A 19 12.72 18.08 3.72
CA PHE A 19 11.61 18.86 4.24
C PHE A 19 11.98 19.70 5.48
N GLY A 20 13.20 19.56 6.01
CA GLY A 20 13.64 20.31 7.19
C GLY A 20 12.90 19.96 8.47
N VAL A 21 12.44 18.71 8.61
CA VAL A 21 11.67 18.23 9.77
C VAL A 21 12.38 17.11 10.49
N SER A 22 11.92 16.76 11.70
CA SER A 22 12.43 15.61 12.44
C SER A 22 12.10 14.28 11.74
N PRO A 23 12.94 13.24 11.88
CA PRO A 23 12.67 11.90 11.33
C PRO A 23 11.34 11.29 11.79
N GLU A 24 10.88 11.65 12.99
CA GLU A 24 9.58 11.23 13.53
C GLU A 24 8.41 11.84 12.75
N VAL A 25 8.48 13.15 12.45
CA VAL A 25 7.49 13.87 11.64
C VAL A 25 7.48 13.31 10.21
N ALA A 26 8.67 13.07 9.64
CA ALA A 26 8.80 12.43 8.33
C ALA A 26 8.17 11.03 8.32
N ARG A 27 8.40 10.20 9.35
CA ARG A 27 7.77 8.88 9.49
C ARG A 27 6.24 8.98 9.52
N GLN A 28 5.69 9.88 10.33
CA GLN A 28 4.25 10.07 10.42
C GLN A 28 3.66 10.54 9.09
N ALA A 29 4.31 11.48 8.39
CA ALA A 29 3.85 11.95 7.09
C ALA A 29 3.91 10.84 6.02
N VAL A 30 4.94 10.00 6.05
CA VAL A 30 5.04 8.84 5.16
C VAL A 30 3.97 7.79 5.46
N GLN A 31 3.62 7.58 6.73
CA GLN A 31 2.52 6.69 7.14
C GLN A 31 1.17 7.19 6.61
N GLU A 32 0.82 8.43 6.90
CA GLU A 32 -0.46 9.03 6.50
C GLU A 32 -0.55 9.20 4.97
N GLY A 33 0.52 9.69 4.33
CA GLY A 33 0.62 9.83 2.89
C GLY A 33 0.58 8.48 2.16
N GLY A 34 1.27 7.48 2.71
CA GLY A 34 1.29 6.12 2.18
C GLY A 34 -0.06 5.43 2.28
N ALA A 35 -0.74 5.51 3.43
CA ALA A 35 -2.09 5.00 3.60
C ALA A 35 -3.09 5.68 2.65
N THR A 36 -2.94 6.98 2.45
CA THR A 36 -3.81 7.75 1.54
C THR A 36 -3.58 7.38 0.08
N LEU A 37 -2.32 7.24 -0.36
CA LEU A 37 -1.97 6.73 -1.69
C LEU A 37 -2.52 5.33 -1.93
N LEU A 38 -2.40 4.47 -0.93
CA LEU A 38 -2.90 3.11 -1.00
C LEU A 38 -4.42 3.06 -1.10
N GLY A 39 -5.13 3.85 -0.30
CA GLY A 39 -6.58 3.98 -0.37
C GLY A 39 -7.05 4.52 -1.72
N GLY A 40 -6.34 5.51 -2.28
CA GLY A 40 -6.60 6.02 -3.62
C GLY A 40 -6.38 4.94 -4.69
N LEU A 41 -5.28 4.20 -4.63
CA LEU A 41 -4.99 3.10 -5.55
C LEU A 41 -6.04 2.00 -5.47
N ALA A 42 -6.44 1.61 -4.26
CA ALA A 42 -7.50 0.64 -4.03
C ALA A 42 -8.83 1.11 -4.65
N LYS A 43 -9.18 2.40 -4.48
CA LYS A 43 -10.38 2.98 -5.08
C LYS A 43 -10.37 2.93 -6.61
N ASN A 44 -9.21 3.19 -7.24
CA ASN A 44 -9.08 3.10 -8.69
C ASN A 44 -9.13 1.66 -9.18
N ALA A 45 -8.54 0.73 -8.43
CA ALA A 45 -8.53 -0.70 -8.74
C ALA A 45 -9.93 -1.34 -8.71
N GLU A 46 -10.92 -0.73 -8.05
CA GLU A 46 -12.32 -1.20 -8.10
C GLU A 46 -12.94 -1.12 -9.50
N SER A 47 -12.40 -0.26 -10.38
CA SER A 47 -12.83 -0.16 -11.77
C SER A 47 -11.88 -0.91 -12.70
N SER A 48 -12.42 -1.53 -13.76
CA SER A 48 -11.61 -2.24 -14.76
C SER A 48 -10.59 -1.32 -15.44
N GLU A 49 -10.97 -0.07 -15.73
CA GLU A 49 -10.09 0.92 -16.35
C GLU A 49 -8.96 1.35 -15.40
N GLY A 50 -9.28 1.63 -14.12
CA GLY A 50 -8.29 2.01 -13.13
C GLY A 50 -7.34 0.86 -12.78
N SER A 51 -7.82 -0.37 -12.69
CA SER A 51 -6.97 -1.56 -12.55
C SER A 51 -5.99 -1.69 -13.71
N ALA A 52 -6.46 -1.64 -14.96
CA ALA A 52 -5.59 -1.75 -16.13
C ALA A 52 -4.54 -0.63 -16.19
N ALA A 53 -4.91 0.59 -15.79
CA ALA A 53 -3.98 1.71 -15.73
C ALA A 53 -2.91 1.54 -14.64
N ILE A 54 -3.30 1.00 -13.48
CA ILE A 54 -2.36 0.65 -12.42
C ILE A 54 -1.43 -0.48 -12.88
N GLU A 55 -1.93 -1.54 -13.50
CA GLU A 55 -1.11 -2.62 -14.04
C GLU A 55 -0.09 -2.11 -15.06
N LYS A 56 -0.48 -1.20 -15.94
CA LYS A 56 0.43 -0.54 -16.89
C LYS A 56 1.50 0.30 -16.17
N ALA A 57 1.12 1.03 -15.12
CA ALA A 57 2.07 1.78 -14.30
C ALA A 57 3.05 0.83 -13.57
N LEU A 58 2.55 -0.28 -13.02
CA LEU A 58 3.35 -1.30 -12.34
C LEU A 58 4.27 -2.03 -13.31
N SER A 59 3.87 -2.24 -14.56
CA SER A 59 4.76 -2.80 -15.59
C SER A 59 5.89 -1.83 -15.93
N ARG A 60 5.59 -0.52 -15.99
CA ARG A 60 6.59 0.52 -16.28
C ARG A 60 7.57 0.78 -15.13
N HIS A 61 7.11 0.61 -13.89
CA HIS A 61 7.91 0.73 -12.66
C HIS A 61 8.40 -0.60 -12.11
N GLY A 62 8.02 -1.71 -12.77
CA GLY A 62 8.27 -3.07 -12.33
C GLY A 62 9.69 -3.51 -12.68
N GLY A 63 10.57 -3.47 -11.69
CA GLY A 63 11.99 -3.75 -11.86
C GLY A 63 12.88 -2.51 -11.81
N SER A 64 12.30 -1.32 -11.58
CA SER A 64 13.07 -0.15 -11.16
C SER A 64 13.80 -0.48 -9.85
N ALA A 65 15.11 -0.30 -9.83
CA ALA A 65 15.89 -0.44 -8.61
C ALA A 65 15.31 0.47 -7.54
N ARG A 66 15.25 -0.03 -6.30
CA ARG A 66 14.76 0.77 -5.17
C ARG A 66 15.58 2.07 -5.08
N PRO A 67 14.94 3.25 -5.13
CA PRO A 67 15.68 4.51 -5.06
C PRO A 67 16.43 4.56 -3.74
N SER A 68 17.74 4.75 -3.82
CA SER A 68 18.61 4.82 -2.65
C SER A 68 18.56 6.21 -2.02
N ARG A 69 18.21 7.24 -2.82
CA ARG A 69 17.97 8.60 -2.38
C ARG A 69 16.63 9.11 -2.88
N VAL A 70 16.12 10.12 -2.20
CA VAL A 70 14.93 10.86 -2.62
C VAL A 70 15.13 11.58 -3.96
N ASP A 71 16.37 11.93 -4.32
CA ASP A 71 16.72 12.55 -5.61
C ASP A 71 16.76 11.57 -6.78
N ASP A 72 16.85 10.26 -6.53
CA ASP A 72 16.75 9.23 -7.58
C ASP A 72 15.29 9.07 -8.08
N VAL A 73 14.34 9.72 -7.40
CA VAL A 73 12.92 9.64 -7.70
C VAL A 73 12.54 10.65 -8.77
N ASP A 74 11.97 10.17 -9.87
CA ASP A 74 11.36 11.04 -10.88
C ASP A 74 10.09 11.68 -10.30
N GLN A 75 10.24 12.92 -9.83
CA GLN A 75 9.15 13.68 -9.26
C GLN A 75 8.04 13.98 -10.28
N ALA A 76 8.39 14.16 -11.56
CA ALA A 76 7.40 14.45 -12.61
C ALA A 76 6.56 13.22 -12.95
N ASP A 77 7.17 12.03 -12.92
CA ASP A 77 6.41 10.78 -13.01
C ASP A 77 5.56 10.57 -11.75
N GLY A 78 6.11 10.87 -10.56
CA GLY A 78 5.36 10.86 -9.32
C GLY A 78 4.12 11.76 -9.31
N GLU A 79 4.22 12.96 -9.87
CA GLU A 79 3.06 13.86 -10.03
C GLU A 79 1.99 13.27 -10.94
N LYS A 80 2.38 12.55 -12.00
CA LYS A 80 1.43 11.85 -12.89
C LYS A 80 0.74 10.72 -12.15
N ILE A 81 1.46 9.95 -11.34
CA ILE A 81 0.88 8.88 -10.52
C ILE A 81 -0.14 9.47 -9.54
N VAL A 82 0.25 10.49 -8.76
CA VAL A 82 -0.65 11.16 -7.80
C VAL A 82 -1.90 11.71 -8.51
N LYS A 83 -1.74 12.34 -9.67
CA LYS A 83 -2.86 12.83 -10.48
C LYS A 83 -3.77 11.70 -10.94
N HIS A 84 -3.21 10.55 -11.34
CA HIS A 84 -4.01 9.40 -11.75
C HIS A 84 -4.76 8.77 -10.57
N VAL A 85 -4.11 8.71 -9.40
CA VAL A 85 -4.68 8.13 -8.18
C VAL A 85 -5.81 8.98 -7.59
N PHE A 86 -5.63 10.30 -7.52
CA PHE A 86 -6.61 11.17 -6.86
C PHE A 86 -7.49 11.96 -7.82
N GLY A 87 -7.13 12.04 -9.10
CA GLY A 87 -7.84 12.85 -10.09
C GLY A 87 -7.97 14.30 -9.64
N ASP A 88 -9.19 14.83 -9.77
CA ASP A 88 -9.54 16.19 -9.33
C ASP A 88 -9.47 16.36 -7.80
N ARG A 89 -9.56 15.27 -7.03
CA ARG A 89 -9.50 15.30 -5.57
C ARG A 89 -8.09 15.44 -5.02
N LYS A 90 -7.05 15.48 -5.87
CA LYS A 90 -5.65 15.70 -5.43
C LYS A 90 -5.56 16.89 -4.47
N GLY A 91 -6.16 18.02 -4.84
CA GLY A 91 -6.15 19.25 -4.03
C GLY A 91 -6.77 19.03 -2.65
N GLU A 92 -7.99 18.49 -2.61
CA GLU A 92 -8.70 18.19 -1.36
C GLU A 92 -7.94 17.22 -0.46
N VAL A 93 -7.34 16.18 -1.05
CA VAL A 93 -6.55 15.19 -0.31
C VAL A 93 -5.30 15.83 0.28
N THR A 94 -4.56 16.61 -0.51
CA THR A 94 -3.37 17.33 -0.03
C THR A 94 -3.71 18.32 1.07
N GLU A 95 -4.82 19.06 0.93
CA GLU A 95 -5.27 20.00 1.95
C GLU A 95 -5.67 19.30 3.24
N LYS A 96 -6.43 18.20 3.16
CA LYS A 96 -6.84 17.42 4.34
C LYS A 96 -5.64 16.86 5.08
N LEU A 97 -4.63 16.37 4.37
CA LEU A 97 -3.39 15.86 4.97
C LEU A 97 -2.55 16.99 5.58
N ASN A 98 -2.44 18.14 4.90
CA ASN A 98 -1.75 19.32 5.43
C ASN A 98 -2.44 19.87 6.69
N LYS A 99 -3.78 19.77 6.77
CA LYS A 99 -4.59 20.24 7.91
C LYS A 99 -4.73 19.21 9.04
N SER A 100 -4.32 17.97 8.83
CA SER A 100 -4.43 16.91 9.83
C SER A 100 -3.52 17.20 11.02
N GLU A 101 -4.04 17.15 12.24
CA GLU A 101 -3.29 17.43 13.47
C GLU A 101 -2.07 16.51 13.64
N LYS A 102 -2.13 15.30 13.08
CA LYS A 102 -1.03 14.32 13.10
C LYS A 102 0.18 14.75 12.26
N THR A 103 -0.02 15.66 11.32
CA THR A 103 0.98 16.07 10.32
C THR A 103 1.09 17.59 10.18
N ALA A 104 0.36 18.32 11.02
CA ALA A 104 0.30 19.79 11.11
C ALA A 104 1.65 20.47 11.43
N GLY A 105 2.75 19.70 11.54
CA GLY A 105 4.07 20.13 11.99
C GLY A 105 5.14 20.32 10.91
N GLY A 106 4.82 20.37 9.61
CA GLY A 106 5.76 20.98 8.64
C GLY A 106 6.09 20.22 7.34
N ILE A 107 5.31 19.21 6.93
CA ILE A 107 5.49 18.61 5.59
C ILE A 107 4.33 19.00 4.68
N ASP A 108 4.67 19.51 3.49
CA ASP A 108 3.72 19.76 2.41
C ASP A 108 3.45 18.47 1.63
N PHE A 109 2.24 17.91 1.80
CA PHE A 109 1.80 16.71 1.10
C PHE A 109 1.70 16.89 -0.41
N GLY A 110 1.56 18.13 -0.91
CA GLY A 110 1.64 18.42 -2.35
C GLY A 110 3.00 18.07 -2.95
N LYS A 111 4.07 18.11 -2.14
CA LYS A 111 5.45 17.77 -2.55
C LYS A 111 5.85 16.36 -2.10
N LEU A 112 5.34 15.91 -0.95
CA LEU A 112 5.64 14.57 -0.44
C LEU A 112 4.97 13.48 -1.28
N LEU A 113 3.70 13.62 -1.64
CA LEU A 113 2.97 12.57 -2.37
C LEU A 113 3.64 12.21 -3.71
N PRO A 114 4.11 13.16 -4.54
CA PRO A 114 4.85 12.83 -5.76
C PRO A 114 6.15 12.06 -5.50
N ILE A 115 6.82 12.26 -4.37
CA ILE A 115 8.03 11.50 -4.01
C ILE A 115 7.65 10.09 -3.56
N LEU A 116 6.57 9.95 -2.79
CA LEU A 116 6.12 8.66 -2.26
C LEU A 116 5.49 7.75 -3.30
N ALA A 117 4.74 8.31 -4.24
CA ALA A 117 3.99 7.56 -5.24
C ALA A 117 4.83 6.54 -6.05
N PRO A 118 5.96 6.92 -6.68
CA PRO A 118 6.81 5.99 -7.42
C PRO A 118 7.49 4.95 -6.51
N ILE A 119 7.83 5.31 -5.26
CA ILE A 119 8.41 4.38 -4.28
C ILE A 119 7.40 3.27 -3.94
N ILE A 120 6.17 3.66 -3.60
CA ILE A 120 5.09 2.73 -3.27
C ILE A 120 4.75 1.86 -4.49
N MET A 121 4.70 2.44 -5.70
CA MET A 121 4.49 1.65 -6.91
C MET A 121 5.61 0.66 -7.18
N GLY A 122 6.87 1.03 -6.99
CA GLY A 122 7.98 0.09 -7.12
C GLY A 122 7.87 -1.09 -6.15
N ILE A 123 7.45 -0.85 -4.92
CA ILE A 123 7.25 -1.90 -3.91
C ILE A 123 6.09 -2.83 -4.31
N ILE A 124 4.96 -2.27 -4.73
CA ILE A 124 3.79 -3.05 -5.19
C ILE A 124 4.16 -3.86 -6.44
N ALA A 125 4.88 -3.26 -7.40
CA ALA A 125 5.27 -3.91 -8.63
C ALA A 125 6.24 -5.06 -8.37
N ASN A 126 7.24 -4.85 -7.51
CA ASN A 126 8.18 -5.89 -7.13
C ASN A 126 7.49 -7.05 -6.39
N LYS A 127 6.46 -6.74 -5.59
CA LYS A 127 5.64 -7.74 -4.92
C LYS A 127 4.72 -8.49 -5.88
N SER A 128 4.08 -7.81 -6.82
CA SER A 128 3.27 -8.45 -7.87
C SER A 128 4.12 -9.42 -8.69
N LYS A 129 5.36 -9.03 -9.03
CA LYS A 129 6.33 -9.87 -9.72
C LYS A 129 6.80 -11.07 -8.89
N GLY A 130 7.05 -10.87 -7.59
CA GLY A 130 7.39 -11.96 -6.66
C GLY A 130 6.22 -12.89 -6.31
N SER A 131 4.98 -12.42 -6.46
CA SER A 131 3.74 -13.17 -6.19
C SER A 131 3.18 -13.89 -7.42
N SER A 132 3.88 -13.84 -8.57
CA SER A 132 3.45 -14.42 -9.85
C SER A 132 3.31 -15.96 -9.87
N SER A 133 3.48 -16.65 -8.74
CA SER A 133 3.15 -18.08 -8.59
C SER A 133 1.77 -18.36 -7.99
N GLY A 134 0.99 -17.35 -7.58
CA GLY A 134 -0.37 -17.54 -7.08
C GLY A 134 -1.27 -16.37 -7.48
N GLY A 135 -2.31 -16.64 -8.27
CA GLY A 135 -3.18 -15.66 -8.94
C GLY A 135 -4.06 -14.80 -8.02
N GLY A 136 -3.44 -14.02 -7.13
CA GLY A 136 -4.09 -12.93 -6.41
C GLY A 136 -3.98 -11.63 -7.21
N GLY A 137 -5.11 -11.00 -7.48
CA GLY A 137 -5.16 -9.76 -8.26
C GLY A 137 -4.59 -8.57 -7.47
N LEU A 138 -4.52 -7.41 -8.14
CA LEU A 138 -4.10 -6.17 -7.50
C LEU A 138 -4.97 -5.84 -6.27
N GLY A 139 -6.27 -6.13 -6.34
CA GLY A 139 -7.21 -5.97 -5.23
C GLY A 139 -6.84 -6.79 -3.99
N ASP A 140 -6.35 -8.01 -4.15
CA ASP A 140 -5.90 -8.85 -3.02
C ASP A 140 -4.61 -8.31 -2.39
N ILE A 141 -3.69 -7.79 -3.20
CA ILE A 141 -2.44 -7.21 -2.72
C ILE A 141 -2.71 -5.93 -1.94
N LEU A 142 -3.54 -5.04 -2.49
CA LEU A 142 -3.93 -3.77 -1.87
C LEU A 142 -4.82 -4.01 -0.64
N GLY A 143 -5.78 -4.94 -0.74
CA GLY A 143 -6.67 -5.34 0.34
C GLY A 143 -5.92 -6.00 1.50
N GLY A 144 -4.94 -6.87 1.22
CA GLY A 144 -4.09 -7.48 2.25
C GLY A 144 -3.10 -6.49 2.89
N LEU A 145 -2.87 -5.34 2.26
CA LEU A 145 -2.03 -4.27 2.81
C LEU A 145 -2.85 -3.24 3.61
N LEU A 146 -4.07 -2.93 3.17
CA LEU A 146 -4.99 -1.99 3.83
C LEU A 146 -5.76 -2.65 4.98
N GLY A 147 -6.12 -3.93 4.85
CA GLY A 147 -6.86 -4.73 5.83
C GLY A 147 -5.99 -5.60 6.74
N GLY A 148 -4.67 -5.58 6.58
CA GLY A 148 -3.72 -6.44 7.30
C GLY A 148 -3.50 -6.12 8.79
N GLY A 149 -4.44 -5.43 9.44
CA GLY A 149 -4.36 -5.04 10.86
C GLY A 149 -4.74 -6.12 11.88
N GLN A 150 -5.08 -7.35 11.48
CA GLN A 150 -5.46 -8.41 12.41
C GLN A 150 -5.16 -9.81 11.86
N HIS A 151 -3.89 -10.21 11.78
CA HIS A 151 -3.46 -11.60 12.00
C HIS A 151 -1.92 -11.69 12.06
N SER A 152 -1.37 -11.40 13.24
CA SER A 152 -0.18 -12.09 13.70
C SER A 152 -0.65 -13.12 14.72
N GLY A 153 -0.67 -14.38 14.29
CA GLY A 153 -0.95 -15.52 15.16
C GLY A 153 -1.21 -16.79 14.36
N GLY A 154 -0.15 -17.55 14.06
CA GLY A 154 -0.27 -18.98 13.74
C GLY A 154 0.40 -19.43 12.44
N SER A 155 1.64 -19.87 12.56
CA SER A 155 2.34 -20.67 11.54
C SER A 155 1.70 -22.05 11.38
N SER A 156 1.42 -22.44 10.14
CA SER A 156 1.49 -23.83 9.63
C SER A 156 1.19 -23.77 8.12
N SER A 157 2.20 -23.68 7.25
CA SER A 157 2.92 -24.83 6.72
C SER A 157 2.02 -26.04 6.46
N GLY A 158 1.74 -26.32 5.19
CA GLY A 158 1.57 -27.69 4.72
C GLY A 158 0.32 -27.96 3.90
N SER A 159 0.55 -28.03 2.59
CA SER A 159 0.00 -29.06 1.70
C SER A 159 -1.48 -29.04 1.31
N SER A 160 -1.65 -28.88 0.01
CA SER A 160 -2.41 -29.80 -0.84
C SER A 160 -3.92 -29.87 -0.67
N GLY A 161 -4.61 -29.31 -1.66
CA GLY A 161 -5.59 -30.05 -2.46
C GLY A 161 -6.91 -30.39 -1.79
N GLY A 162 -7.99 -29.77 -2.32
CA GLY A 162 -9.32 -30.35 -2.39
C GLY A 162 -9.97 -30.71 -1.05
N GLY A 163 -10.94 -29.90 -0.62
CA GLY A 163 -11.77 -30.32 0.52
C GLY A 163 -12.73 -29.24 0.97
N LEU A 164 -13.98 -29.42 0.59
CA LEU A 164 -15.19 -29.03 1.30
C LEU A 164 -14.93 -28.86 2.81
N GLY A 165 -15.07 -27.66 3.36
CA GLY A 165 -14.69 -27.41 4.75
C GLY A 165 -15.18 -26.07 5.27
N GLY A 166 -16.49 -25.89 5.32
CA GLY A 166 -17.10 -24.73 5.95
C GLY A 166 -18.59 -24.95 6.14
N LEU A 167 -19.03 -24.94 7.40
CA LEU A 167 -20.41 -24.89 7.89
C LEU A 167 -21.17 -26.21 8.13
N GLY A 168 -20.64 -27.38 7.74
CA GLY A 168 -21.29 -28.69 7.96
C GLY A 168 -21.00 -29.37 9.32
N ASP A 169 -19.76 -29.27 9.81
CA ASP A 169 -19.31 -30.06 10.97
C ASP A 169 -19.73 -29.51 12.35
N ILE A 170 -20.16 -28.24 12.42
CA ILE A 170 -20.55 -27.60 13.68
C ILE A 170 -21.98 -28.02 14.10
N LEU A 171 -22.80 -28.50 13.16
CA LEU A 171 -24.17 -28.96 13.41
C LEU A 171 -24.26 -30.47 13.71
N GLY A 172 -23.20 -31.24 13.41
CA GLY A 172 -23.17 -32.69 13.65
C GLY A 172 -22.71 -33.11 15.05
N GLY A 173 -22.03 -32.24 15.79
CA GLY A 173 -21.39 -32.57 17.07
C GLY A 173 -22.26 -32.42 18.32
N LEU A 174 -23.44 -31.81 18.24
CA LEU A 174 -24.27 -31.48 19.42
C LEU A 174 -25.47 -32.43 19.63
N LEU A 175 -25.76 -33.34 18.70
CA LEU A 175 -26.92 -34.24 18.77
C LEU A 175 -26.54 -35.73 18.92
N GLY A 176 -25.41 -36.01 19.57
CA GLY A 176 -24.86 -37.37 19.61
C GLY A 176 -24.20 -37.73 20.93
N GLY A 177 -25.00 -37.90 21.99
CA GLY A 177 -24.65 -38.83 23.06
C GLY A 177 -24.51 -38.25 24.46
N ARG A 178 -25.58 -38.42 25.25
CA ARG A 178 -25.49 -38.97 26.60
C ARG A 178 -26.86 -39.46 27.07
N LYS A 179 -26.94 -40.79 27.15
CA LYS A 179 -27.71 -41.67 28.05
C LYS A 179 -29.11 -41.24 28.49
#